data_AF-A0A014MP23-F1
#
_entry.id   AF-A0A014MP23-F1
#
_cell.length_a   1.000
_cell.length_b   1.000
_cell.length_c   1.000
_cell.angle_alpha   90.00
_cell.angle_beta   90.00
_cell.angle_gamma   90.00
#
_symmetry.space_group_name_H-M   'P 1'
#
loop_
_entity.id
_entity.type
_entity.pdbx_description
1 polymer ?
#
loop_
_entity_poly.entity_id
_entity_poly.type
_entity_poly.pdbx_seq_one_letter_code
_entity_poly.pdbx_strand_id
1 'polypeptide(L)'
;MYKLVLIRHGESTWNLENRFTGWTDVDLTPTGVSQAMSAGKLLKAEGYEFDLAYTSVLKRAIHTLWYALDEMDCTWLPVVKDWRLNERHYGGLQGLNKADMAKQYGDEQVLVWRRSYDTPPPALEATDPRSERSDRRYAGLQPEQIPLTECLKDTVARVVPFWTETLA
;
A
#
# COMPACT_ATOMS: atom_id res chain seq x y z
N MET A 1 -18.67 21.34 7.64
CA MET A 1 -17.22 21.05 7.54
C MET A 1 -17.08 19.55 7.40
N TYR A 2 -16.42 19.06 6.36
CA TYR A 2 -16.18 17.63 6.16
C TYR A 2 -14.92 17.19 6.91
N LYS A 3 -14.92 15.96 7.44
CA LYS A 3 -13.76 15.32 8.05
C LYS A 3 -13.36 14.13 7.18
N LEU A 4 -12.07 14.03 6.88
CA LEU A 4 -11.47 12.88 6.23
C LEU A 4 -10.42 12.29 7.17
N VAL A 5 -10.44 10.97 7.35
CA VAL A 5 -9.44 10.25 8.14
C VAL A 5 -8.59 9.40 7.20
N LEU A 6 -7.27 9.58 7.27
CA LEU A 6 -6.30 8.79 6.52
C LEU A 6 -5.52 7.93 7.50
N ILE A 7 -5.48 6.62 7.25
CA ILE A 7 -4.76 5.65 8.09
C ILE A 7 -3.74 4.92 7.22
N ARG A 8 -2.48 4.90 7.66
CA ARG A 8 -1.48 4.01 7.09
C ARG A 8 -1.58 2.65 7.76
N HIS A 9 -1.40 1.59 6.98
CA HIS A 9 -1.39 0.22 7.51
C HIS A 9 -0.35 0.03 8.63
N GLY A 10 -0.60 -0.92 9.54
CA GLY A 10 0.36 -1.32 10.57
C GLY A 10 1.62 -1.99 10.01
N GLU A 11 2.59 -2.29 10.87
CA GLU A 11 3.82 -2.98 10.49
C GLU A 11 3.54 -4.30 9.73
N SER A 12 4.19 -4.48 8.57
CA SER A 12 4.13 -5.73 7.81
C SER A 12 5.34 -6.64 8.05
N THR A 13 5.22 -7.93 7.72
CA THR A 13 6.33 -8.89 7.86
C THR A 13 7.60 -8.43 7.13
N TRP A 14 7.47 -7.80 5.96
CA TRP A 14 8.62 -7.26 5.23
C TRP A 14 9.12 -5.90 5.70
N ASN A 15 8.33 -5.16 6.47
CA ASN A 15 8.87 -4.02 7.22
C ASN A 15 9.85 -4.52 8.27
N LEU A 16 9.47 -5.55 9.03
CA LEU A 16 10.30 -6.19 10.04
C LEU A 16 11.55 -6.85 9.44
N GLU A 17 11.42 -7.53 8.29
CA GLU A 17 12.56 -8.14 7.57
C GLU A 17 13.43 -7.12 6.81
N ASN A 18 13.11 -5.82 6.87
CA ASN A 18 13.81 -4.75 6.16
C ASN A 18 13.89 -4.96 4.62
N ARG A 19 12.79 -5.38 4.00
CA ARG A 19 12.69 -5.64 2.56
C ARG A 19 11.89 -4.57 1.82
N PHE A 20 12.15 -4.40 0.53
CA PHE A 20 11.29 -3.61 -0.36
C PHE A 20 10.04 -4.42 -0.71
N THR A 21 8.87 -3.86 -0.41
CA THR A 21 7.59 -4.58 -0.56
C THR A 21 6.88 -4.24 -1.86
N GLY A 22 6.43 -2.99 -1.99
CA GLY A 22 5.64 -2.57 -3.15
C GLY A 22 4.32 -3.31 -3.21
N TRP A 23 3.99 -3.87 -4.36
CA TRP A 23 2.74 -4.59 -4.57
C TRP A 23 2.76 -6.03 -4.10
N THR A 24 3.91 -6.53 -3.63
CA THR A 24 3.95 -7.85 -2.98
C THR A 24 3.00 -7.89 -1.79
N ASP A 25 2.14 -8.92 -1.76
CA ASP A 25 0.99 -9.02 -0.87
C ASP A 25 1.32 -9.70 0.46
N VAL A 26 2.16 -9.04 1.25
CA VAL A 26 2.57 -9.48 2.58
C VAL A 26 1.59 -9.04 3.67
N ASP A 27 1.52 -9.81 4.74
CA ASP A 27 0.61 -9.58 5.85
C ASP A 27 1.21 -8.68 6.95
N LEU A 28 0.36 -8.30 7.90
CA LEU A 28 0.74 -7.61 9.13
C LEU A 28 1.53 -8.55 10.06
N THR A 29 2.41 -7.96 10.87
CA THR A 29 2.98 -8.64 12.05
C THR A 29 1.97 -8.60 13.20
N PRO A 30 2.17 -9.37 14.29
CA PRO A 30 1.38 -9.18 15.52
C PRO A 30 1.41 -7.73 16.04
N THR A 31 2.55 -7.04 15.88
CA THR A 31 2.67 -5.60 16.16
C THR A 31 1.78 -4.78 15.24
N GLY A 32 1.77 -5.04 13.93
CA GLY A 32 0.91 -4.36 12.97
C GLY A 32 -0.58 -4.57 13.22
N VAL A 33 -0.99 -5.77 13.65
CA VAL A 33 -2.36 -6.05 14.10
C VAL A 33 -2.71 -5.20 15.33
N SER A 34 -1.81 -5.15 16.31
CA SER A 34 -2.03 -4.36 17.53
C SER A 34 -2.14 -2.87 17.22
N GLN A 35 -1.33 -2.34 16.29
CA GLN A 35 -1.42 -0.97 15.81
C GLN A 35 -2.76 -0.67 15.14
N ALA A 36 -3.27 -1.58 14.30
CA ALA A 36 -4.57 -1.43 13.65
C ALA A 36 -5.72 -1.40 14.66
N MET A 37 -5.70 -2.30 15.64
CA MET A 37 -6.69 -2.32 16.72
C MET A 37 -6.64 -1.04 17.56
N SER A 38 -5.43 -0.56 17.91
CA SER A 38 -5.25 0.70 18.64
C SER A 38 -5.82 1.91 17.88
N ALA A 39 -5.67 1.94 16.54
CA ALA A 39 -6.26 3.00 15.72
C ALA A 39 -7.79 2.99 15.78
N GLY A 40 -8.42 1.82 15.69
CA GLY A 40 -9.88 1.68 15.83
C GLY A 40 -10.39 2.10 17.21
N LYS A 41 -9.72 1.68 18.29
CA LYS A 41 -10.04 2.09 19.67
C LYS A 41 -9.97 3.60 19.84
N LEU A 42 -8.92 4.23 19.30
CA LEU A 42 -8.75 5.68 19.37
C LEU A 42 -9.86 6.41 18.61
N LEU A 43 -10.18 5.98 17.39
CA LEU A 43 -11.26 6.58 16.60
C LEU A 43 -12.61 6.49 17.31
N LYS A 44 -12.92 5.34 17.92
CA LYS A 44 -14.13 5.17 18.73
C LYS A 44 -14.14 6.07 19.96
N ALA A 45 -13.02 6.15 20.70
CA ALA A 45 -12.91 6.98 21.90
C ALA A 45 -13.07 8.47 21.60
N GLU A 46 -12.61 8.92 20.43
CA GLU A 46 -12.73 10.30 19.95
C GLU A 46 -14.08 10.58 19.25
N GLY A 47 -14.98 9.60 19.21
CA GLY A 47 -16.33 9.75 18.65
C GLY A 47 -16.36 9.93 17.12
N TYR A 48 -15.40 9.34 16.39
CA TYR A 48 -15.46 9.29 14.93
C TYR A 48 -16.48 8.24 14.47
N GLU A 49 -17.30 8.65 13.51
CA GLU A 49 -18.22 7.78 12.77
C GLU A 49 -17.88 7.86 11.27
N PHE A 50 -18.22 6.81 10.53
CA PHE A 50 -17.92 6.69 9.11
C PHE A 50 -19.13 6.13 8.38
N ASP A 51 -19.32 6.56 7.13
CA ASP A 51 -20.36 6.05 6.24
C ASP A 51 -19.81 5.09 5.18
N LEU A 52 -18.51 5.19 4.90
CA LEU A 52 -17.84 4.49 3.81
C LEU A 52 -16.34 4.38 4.10
N ALA A 53 -15.75 3.24 3.78
CA ALA A 53 -14.31 3.04 3.85
C ALA A 53 -13.71 2.68 2.48
N TYR A 54 -12.50 3.17 2.23
CA TYR A 54 -11.71 2.85 1.05
C TYR A 54 -10.39 2.20 1.46
N THR A 55 -9.93 1.24 0.67
CA THR A 55 -8.62 0.60 0.89
C THR A 55 -8.01 0.13 -0.42
N SER A 56 -6.72 -0.21 -0.38
CA SER A 56 -6.02 -0.85 -1.49
C SER A 56 -6.51 -2.29 -1.70
N VAL A 57 -5.98 -2.97 -2.72
CA VAL A 57 -6.20 -4.42 -2.90
C VAL A 57 -5.14 -5.29 -2.18
N LEU A 58 -4.30 -4.68 -1.32
CA LEU A 58 -3.22 -5.33 -0.58
C LEU A 58 -3.66 -5.69 0.84
N LYS A 59 -3.42 -6.96 1.24
CA LYS A 59 -3.95 -7.54 2.48
C LYS A 59 -3.59 -6.75 3.73
N ARG A 60 -2.38 -6.19 3.82
CA ARG A 60 -1.95 -5.39 4.99
C ARG A 60 -2.82 -4.16 5.24
N ALA A 61 -3.30 -3.50 4.18
CA ALA A 61 -4.21 -2.36 4.30
C ALA A 61 -5.64 -2.83 4.58
N ILE A 62 -6.07 -3.92 3.94
CA ILE A 62 -7.39 -4.52 4.17
C ILE A 62 -7.52 -5.00 5.62
N HIS A 63 -6.56 -5.75 6.14
CA HIS A 63 -6.53 -6.25 7.50
C HIS A 63 -6.44 -5.09 8.50
N THR A 64 -5.65 -4.05 8.21
CA THR A 64 -5.64 -2.85 9.07
C THR A 64 -7.03 -2.24 9.18
N LEU A 65 -7.72 -2.06 8.05
CA LEU A 65 -9.10 -1.55 8.04
C LEU A 65 -10.03 -2.46 8.83
N TRP A 66 -9.97 -3.77 8.62
CA TRP A 66 -10.85 -4.72 9.32
C TRP A 66 -10.68 -4.67 10.84
N TYR A 67 -9.45 -4.72 11.34
CA TYR A 67 -9.20 -4.61 12.79
C TYR A 67 -9.66 -3.25 13.36
N ALA A 68 -9.49 -2.16 12.60
CA ALA A 68 -9.96 -0.86 13.04
C ALA A 68 -11.50 -0.79 13.10
N LEU A 69 -12.20 -1.30 12.07
CA LEU A 69 -13.66 -1.33 12.01
C LEU A 69 -14.26 -2.26 13.09
N ASP A 70 -13.59 -3.37 13.40
CA ASP A 70 -14.01 -4.29 14.47
C ASP A 70 -13.96 -3.62 15.85
N GLU A 71 -12.86 -2.93 16.16
CA GLU A 71 -12.72 -2.17 17.41
C GLU A 71 -13.70 -0.99 17.50
N MET A 72 -14.06 -0.42 16.35
CA MET A 72 -15.08 0.61 16.26
C MET A 72 -16.51 0.07 16.38
N ASP A 73 -16.73 -1.24 16.21
CA ASP A 73 -18.05 -1.89 16.08
C ASP A 73 -18.85 -1.42 14.84
N CYS A 74 -18.15 -1.26 13.70
CA CYS A 74 -18.73 -0.81 12.44
C CYS A 74 -18.27 -1.64 11.21
N THR A 75 -18.05 -2.94 11.40
CA THR A 75 -17.65 -3.88 10.33
C THR A 75 -18.68 -4.05 9.22
N TRP A 76 -19.92 -3.61 9.45
CA TRP A 76 -21.00 -3.57 8.46
C TRP A 76 -20.83 -2.45 7.42
N LEU A 77 -19.88 -1.54 7.61
CA LEU A 77 -19.68 -0.43 6.67
C LEU A 77 -19.34 -0.92 5.26
N PRO A 78 -19.87 -0.24 4.21
CA PRO A 78 -19.42 -0.49 2.85
C PRO A 78 -17.90 -0.25 2.73
N VAL A 79 -17.21 -1.18 2.04
CA VAL A 79 -15.77 -1.08 1.80
C VAL A 79 -15.48 -1.18 0.30
N VAL A 80 -14.94 -0.11 -0.27
CA VAL A 80 -14.45 -0.07 -1.65
C VAL A 80 -12.96 -0.38 -1.68
N LYS A 81 -12.56 -1.34 -2.52
CA LYS A 81 -11.15 -1.72 -2.71
C LYS A 81 -10.71 -1.33 -4.11
N ASP A 82 -9.62 -0.58 -4.23
CA ASP A 82 -9.13 -0.11 -5.53
C ASP A 82 -7.60 -0.20 -5.61
N TRP A 83 -7.08 -0.73 -6.72
CA TRP A 83 -5.64 -0.85 -6.95
C TRP A 83 -4.94 0.50 -7.04
N ARG A 84 -5.68 1.56 -7.40
CA ARG A 84 -5.17 2.93 -7.41
C ARG A 84 -4.74 3.42 -6.04
N LEU A 85 -5.17 2.75 -4.96
CA LEU A 85 -4.72 2.98 -3.58
C LEU A 85 -3.58 2.06 -3.12
N ASN A 86 -3.05 1.19 -3.99
CA ASN A 86 -1.89 0.37 -3.67
C ASN A 86 -0.66 1.23 -3.33
N GLU A 87 0.26 0.64 -2.57
CA GLU A 87 1.62 1.19 -2.35
C GLU A 87 2.34 1.47 -3.67
N ARG A 88 3.37 2.31 -3.68
CA ARG A 88 4.25 2.47 -4.85
C ARG A 88 4.90 1.13 -5.22
N HIS A 89 4.82 0.72 -6.48
CA HIS A 89 5.49 -0.48 -6.99
C HIS A 89 7.02 -0.31 -6.97
N TYR A 90 7.75 -1.25 -6.36
CA TYR A 90 9.21 -1.13 -6.20
C TYR A 90 10.02 -1.77 -7.33
N GLY A 91 9.35 -2.25 -8.37
CA GLY A 91 9.99 -2.83 -9.55
C GLY A 91 10.95 -3.96 -9.21
N GLY A 92 12.12 -3.95 -9.85
CA GLY A 92 13.19 -4.92 -9.65
C GLY A 92 13.66 -5.05 -8.21
N LEU A 93 13.37 -4.08 -7.33
CA LEU A 93 13.72 -4.13 -5.92
C LEU A 93 12.74 -4.97 -5.08
N GLN A 94 11.53 -5.31 -5.58
CA GLN A 94 10.56 -6.09 -4.81
C GLN A 94 11.17 -7.41 -4.31
N GLY A 95 11.09 -7.62 -3.00
CA GLY A 95 11.63 -8.79 -2.31
C GLY A 95 13.09 -8.68 -1.88
N LEU A 96 13.83 -7.66 -2.32
CA LEU A 96 15.24 -7.50 -1.95
C LEU A 96 15.37 -6.84 -0.57
N ASN A 97 16.44 -7.20 0.16
CA ASN A 97 16.76 -6.58 1.45
C ASN A 97 17.39 -5.20 1.22
N LYS A 98 16.92 -4.19 1.97
CA LYS A 98 17.38 -2.80 1.81
C LYS A 98 18.85 -2.62 2.19
N ALA A 99 19.32 -3.32 3.22
CA ALA A 99 20.70 -3.22 3.67
C ALA A 99 21.66 -3.85 2.65
N ASP A 100 21.26 -4.95 2.01
CA ASP A 100 22.08 -5.58 0.98
C ASP A 100 22.13 -4.75 -0.29
N MET A 101 21.01 -4.11 -0.68
CA MET A 101 21.02 -3.14 -1.78
C MET A 101 21.88 -1.91 -1.49
N ALA A 102 21.91 -1.44 -0.23
CA ALA A 102 22.79 -0.35 0.17
C ALA A 102 24.28 -0.73 0.07
N LYS A 103 24.64 -1.97 0.45
CA LYS A 103 26.01 -2.48 0.26
C LYS A 103 26.39 -2.61 -1.22
N GLN A 104 25.44 -3.02 -2.07
CA GLN A 104 25.71 -3.27 -3.48
C GLN A 104 25.73 -2.00 -4.33
N TYR A 105 24.80 -1.07 -4.10
CA TYR A 105 24.57 0.10 -4.94
C TYR A 105 24.90 1.44 -4.25
N GLY A 106 25.22 1.42 -2.95
CA GLY A 106 25.45 2.61 -2.15
C GLY A 106 24.17 3.18 -1.53
N ASP A 107 24.31 3.81 -0.36
CA ASP A 107 23.21 4.42 0.37
C ASP A 107 22.52 5.53 -0.42
N GLU A 108 23.28 6.34 -1.16
CA GLU A 108 22.75 7.44 -1.97
C GLU A 108 21.80 6.94 -3.07
N GLN A 109 22.18 5.87 -3.78
CA GLN A 109 21.35 5.29 -4.83
C GLN A 109 20.06 4.67 -4.26
N VAL A 110 20.17 3.96 -3.14
CA VAL A 110 19.00 3.42 -2.42
C VAL A 110 18.08 4.55 -1.93
N LEU A 111 18.64 5.67 -1.48
CA LEU A 111 17.88 6.83 -1.06
C LEU A 111 17.13 7.44 -2.25
N VAL A 112 17.77 7.57 -3.42
CA VAL A 112 17.13 8.06 -4.66
C VAL A 112 15.92 7.19 -5.01
N TRP A 113 16.08 5.86 -5.09
CA TRP A 113 14.95 4.96 -5.38
C TRP A 113 13.82 5.03 -4.35
N ARG A 114 14.13 5.40 -3.09
CA ARG A 114 13.13 5.48 -2.02
C ARG A 114 12.44 6.84 -1.95
N ARG A 115 13.14 7.91 -2.24
CA ARG A 115 12.75 9.29 -1.88
C ARG A 115 12.62 10.23 -3.06
N SER A 116 13.20 9.91 -4.23
CA SER A 116 13.01 10.71 -5.42
C SER A 116 11.53 10.76 -5.81
N TYR A 117 11.10 11.94 -6.26
CA TYR A 117 9.72 12.15 -6.71
C TYR A 117 9.47 11.48 -8.06
N ASP A 118 10.41 11.61 -9.00
CA ASP A 118 10.23 11.28 -10.42
C ASP A 118 11.21 10.20 -10.94
N THR A 119 12.07 9.66 -10.08
CA THR A 119 13.03 8.62 -10.45
C THR A 119 12.60 7.26 -9.92
N PRO A 120 12.12 6.34 -10.78
CA PRO A 120 11.69 5.02 -10.34
C PRO A 120 12.88 4.09 -10.08
N PRO A 121 12.70 3.02 -9.28
CA PRO A 121 13.59 1.86 -9.28
C PRO A 121 13.68 1.19 -10.66
N PRO A 122 14.66 0.29 -10.89
CA PRO A 122 14.70 -0.53 -12.09
C PRO A 122 13.39 -1.28 -12.33
N ALA A 123 12.93 -1.38 -13.57
CA ALA A 123 11.72 -2.11 -13.93
C ALA A 123 11.89 -3.62 -13.76
N LEU A 124 10.78 -4.31 -13.43
CA LEU A 124 10.67 -5.75 -13.67
C LEU A 124 10.50 -6.00 -15.17
N GLU A 125 10.91 -7.18 -15.61
CA GLU A 125 10.43 -7.74 -16.87
C GLU A 125 8.96 -8.17 -16.70
N ALA A 126 8.16 -8.03 -17.76
CA ALA A 126 6.73 -8.39 -17.70
C ALA A 126 6.48 -9.88 -17.38
N THR A 127 7.47 -10.74 -17.65
CA THR A 127 7.43 -12.17 -17.37
C THR A 127 8.09 -12.55 -16.04
N ASP A 128 8.61 -11.58 -15.27
CA ASP A 128 9.19 -11.85 -13.95
C ASP A 128 8.10 -12.40 -13.02
N PRO A 129 8.35 -13.49 -12.26
CA PRO A 129 7.36 -14.05 -11.33
C PRO A 129 6.86 -13.09 -10.25
N ARG A 130 7.60 -12.01 -9.99
CA ARG A 130 7.20 -10.93 -9.06
C ARG A 130 6.24 -9.94 -9.69
N SER A 131 6.04 -9.97 -11.01
CA SER A 131 5.09 -9.11 -11.69
C SER A 131 3.66 -9.52 -11.36
N GLU A 132 2.83 -8.54 -11.01
CA GLU A 132 1.43 -8.74 -10.67
C GLU A 132 0.52 -8.85 -11.91
N ARG A 133 1.08 -8.82 -13.13
CA ARG A 133 0.32 -8.90 -14.39
C ARG A 133 -0.51 -10.16 -14.54
N SER A 134 -0.07 -11.27 -13.93
CA SER A 134 -0.81 -12.54 -13.93
C SER A 134 -1.68 -12.74 -12.67
N ASP A 135 -1.69 -11.80 -11.73
CA ASP A 135 -2.49 -11.93 -10.52
C ASP A 135 -3.96 -11.61 -10.81
N ARG A 136 -4.84 -12.56 -10.45
CA ARG A 136 -6.29 -12.48 -10.68
C ARG A 136 -6.94 -11.21 -10.13
N ARG A 137 -6.37 -10.57 -9.10
CA ARG A 137 -6.87 -9.31 -8.54
C ARG A 137 -6.89 -8.19 -9.57
N TYR A 138 -6.01 -8.27 -10.58
CA TYR A 138 -5.83 -7.27 -11.61
C TYR A 138 -6.34 -7.73 -12.98
N ALA A 139 -7.06 -8.86 -13.07
CA ALA A 139 -7.51 -9.43 -14.34
C ALA A 139 -8.42 -8.51 -15.18
N GLY A 140 -9.07 -7.52 -14.55
CA GLY A 140 -9.89 -6.52 -15.24
C GLY A 140 -9.12 -5.28 -15.71
N LEU A 141 -7.81 -5.20 -15.46
CA LEU A 141 -6.98 -4.06 -15.83
C LEU A 141 -6.24 -4.30 -17.15
N GLN A 142 -5.97 -3.22 -17.87
CA GLN A 142 -5.06 -3.26 -19.00
C GLN A 142 -3.61 -3.46 -18.50
N PRO A 143 -2.74 -4.14 -19.26
CA PRO A 143 -1.36 -4.40 -18.86
C PRO A 143 -0.55 -3.15 -18.45
N GLU A 144 -0.86 -1.99 -19.03
CA GLU A 144 -0.20 -0.71 -18.75
C GLU A 144 -0.62 -0.11 -17.40
N GLN A 145 -1.78 -0.52 -16.87
CA GLN A 145 -2.24 -0.13 -15.54
C GLN A 145 -1.56 -0.94 -14.43
N ILE A 146 -0.90 -2.05 -14.80
CA ILE A 146 -0.14 -2.89 -13.86
C ILE A 146 1.35 -2.54 -14.03
N PRO A 147 1.91 -1.71 -13.12
CA PRO A 147 3.24 -1.17 -13.28
C PRO A 147 4.30 -2.25 -13.17
N LEU A 148 5.41 -2.05 -13.89
CA LEU A 148 6.64 -2.84 -13.71
C LEU A 148 7.64 -2.12 -12.80
N THR A 149 7.42 -0.84 -12.51
CA THR A 149 8.10 0.01 -11.51
C THR A 149 7.29 1.30 -11.38
N GLU A 150 7.41 2.00 -10.27
CA GLU A 150 6.82 3.32 -10.06
C GLU A 150 7.78 4.23 -9.31
N CYS A 151 7.78 5.52 -9.65
CA CYS A 151 8.21 6.60 -8.77
C CYS A 151 6.99 7.21 -8.03
N LEU A 152 7.20 8.20 -7.17
CA LEU A 152 6.09 8.83 -6.44
C LEU A 152 5.15 9.60 -7.39
N LYS A 153 5.68 10.21 -8.45
CA LYS A 153 4.91 10.88 -9.49
C LYS A 153 3.92 9.94 -10.18
N ASP A 154 4.32 8.71 -10.49
CA ASP A 154 3.44 7.70 -11.10
C ASP A 154 2.32 7.29 -10.14
N THR A 155 2.66 7.09 -8.87
CA THR A 155 1.67 6.80 -7.82
C THR A 155 0.65 7.94 -7.70
N VAL A 156 1.10 9.21 -7.71
CA VAL A 156 0.20 10.37 -7.71
C VAL A 156 -0.71 10.36 -8.93
N ALA A 157 -0.17 10.06 -10.12
CA ALA A 157 -0.93 10.06 -11.38
C ALA A 157 -2.09 9.04 -11.39
N ARG A 158 -1.99 7.93 -10.63
CA ARG A 158 -3.11 6.98 -10.47
C ARG A 158 -4.01 7.25 -9.27
N VAL A 159 -3.49 7.85 -8.19
CA VAL A 159 -4.29 8.17 -6.98
C VAL A 159 -5.18 9.39 -7.21
N VAL A 160 -4.71 10.42 -7.92
CA VAL A 160 -5.48 11.66 -8.13
C VAL A 160 -6.79 11.41 -8.90
N PRO A 161 -6.82 10.63 -10.01
CA PRO A 161 -8.08 10.27 -10.66
C PRO A 161 -9.05 9.54 -9.73
N PHE A 162 -8.55 8.58 -8.94
CA PHE A 162 -9.38 7.90 -7.93
C PHE A 162 -10.01 8.88 -6.95
N TRP A 163 -9.21 9.82 -6.42
CA TRP A 163 -9.69 10.87 -5.54
C TRP A 163 -10.81 11.69 -6.20
N THR A 164 -10.57 12.23 -7.39
CA THR A 164 -11.53 13.12 -8.07
C THR A 164 -12.79 12.43 -8.57
N GLU A 165 -12.71 11.15 -8.94
CA GLU A 165 -13.83 10.40 -9.52
C GLU A 165 -14.69 9.70 -8.47
N THR A 166 -14.11 9.37 -7.31
CA THR A 166 -14.71 8.41 -6.36
C THR A 166 -14.86 8.93 -4.94
N LEU A 167 -13.97 9.80 -4.47
CA LEU A 167 -13.90 10.19 -3.05
C LEU A 167 -14.29 11.65 -2.82
N ALA A 168 -13.94 12.55 -3.74
CA ALA A 168 -14.14 14.00 -3.65
C ALA A 168 -15.54 14.47 -4.04
#